data_AF-A0A0K9ERM6-F1
#
_entry.id   AF-A0A0K9ERM6-F1
#
_cell.length_a   1.000
_cell.length_b   1.000
_cell.length_c   1.000
_cell.angle_alpha   90.00
_cell.angle_beta   90.00
_cell.angle_gamma   90.00
#
_symmetry.space_group_name_H-M   'P 1'
#
loop_
_entity.id
_entity.type
_entity.pdbx_description
1 polymer ?
#
loop_
_entity_poly.entity_id
_entity_poly.type
_entity_poly.pdbx_seq_one_letter_code
_entity_poly.pdbx_strand_id
1 'polypeptide(L)'
;MARLRAEGEVTAITYPGAGPNPAVQVHVHTTAGVPVTLCFLGRRDIRCIQVGSRILFDAVHSANRPGLAYNPRYTVLEQPS
;
A
#
# COMPACT_ATOMS: atom_id res chain seq x y z
N MET A 1 10.21 -14.09 -5.72
CA MET A 1 9.20 -13.06 -5.38
C MET A 1 8.56 -12.59 -6.67
N ALA A 2 7.23 -12.50 -6.71
CA ALA A 2 6.50 -12.05 -7.90
C ALA A 2 6.10 -10.58 -7.75
N ARG A 3 6.06 -9.86 -8.87
CA ARG A 3 5.58 -8.48 -8.92
C ARG A 3 4.06 -8.51 -9.12
N LEU A 4 3.33 -7.79 -8.28
CA LEU A 4 1.90 -7.56 -8.41
C LEU A 4 1.68 -6.14 -8.92
N ARG A 5 0.96 -6.01 -10.03
CA ARG A 5 0.40 -4.74 -10.49
C ARG A 5 -1.12 -4.84 -10.44
N ALA A 6 -1.76 -3.97 -9.67
CA ALA A 6 -3.20 -4.01 -9.45
C ALA A 6 -3.77 -2.63 -9.11
N GLU A 7 -5.06 -2.47 -9.33
CA GLU A 7 -5.83 -1.32 -8.89
C GLU A 7 -6.58 -1.66 -7.60
N GLY A 8 -6.80 -0.65 -6.76
CA GLY A 8 -7.60 -0.81 -5.57
C GLY A 8 -7.87 0.50 -4.84
N GLU A 9 -8.73 0.41 -3.84
CA GLU A 9 -9.09 1.51 -2.95
C GLU A 9 -8.29 1.42 -1.66
N VAL A 10 -7.72 2.53 -1.22
CA VAL A 10 -7.05 2.64 0.07
C VAL A 10 -8.08 2.61 1.19
N THR A 11 -8.05 1.58 2.02
CA THR A 11 -9.02 1.41 3.12
C THR A 11 -8.47 1.85 4.48
N ALA A 12 -7.15 1.86 4.66
CA ALA A 12 -6.50 2.37 5.86
C ALA A 12 -5.04 2.75 5.60
N ILE A 13 -4.52 3.69 6.41
CA ILE A 13 -3.11 4.07 6.42
C ILE A 13 -2.61 4.03 7.87
N THR A 14 -1.59 3.21 8.12
CA THR A 14 -0.93 3.10 9.43
C THR A 14 0.44 3.75 9.36
N TYR A 15 0.66 4.75 10.20
CA TYR A 15 1.94 5.43 10.35
C TYR A 15 2.80 4.76 11.42
N PRO A 16 4.13 4.78 11.27
CA PRO A 16 5.01 4.12 12.22
C PRO A 16 5.03 4.84 13.57
N GLY A 17 5.09 4.06 14.65
CA GLY A 17 5.41 4.55 15.99
C GLY A 17 6.88 5.00 16.12
N ALA A 18 7.26 5.38 17.35
CA ALA A 18 8.65 5.69 17.66
C ALA A 18 9.53 4.42 17.52
N GLY A 19 10.64 4.52 16.79
CA GLY A 19 11.55 3.39 16.59
C GLY A 19 12.53 3.59 15.41
N PRO A 20 13.53 2.69 15.29
CA PRO A 20 14.62 2.81 14.33
C PRO A 20 14.23 2.42 12.89
N ASN A 21 13.20 1.58 12.73
CA ASN A 21 12.81 1.03 11.42
C ASN A 21 11.38 1.46 11.07
N PRO A 22 11.15 2.70 10.62
CA PRO A 22 9.82 3.18 10.28
C PRO A 22 9.30 2.50 9.02
N ALA A 23 8.01 2.18 9.00
CA ALA A 23 7.29 1.75 7.82
C ALA A 23 5.88 2.31 7.84
N VAL A 24 5.48 2.96 6.74
CA VAL A 24 4.07 3.28 6.49
C VAL A 24 3.41 2.07 5.84
N GLN A 25 2.26 1.65 6.37
CA GLN A 25 1.47 0.55 5.81
C GLN A 25 0.19 1.12 5.21
N VAL A 26 -0.06 0.83 3.95
CA VAL A 26 -1.27 1.22 3.24
C VAL A 26 -2.07 -0.03 2.94
N HIS A 27 -3.26 -0.13 3.49
CA HIS A 27 -4.19 -1.23 3.26
C HIS A 27 -5.04 -0.90 2.04
N VAL A 28 -5.12 -1.82 1.10
CA VAL A 28 -5.79 -1.66 -0.17
C VAL A 28 -6.73 -2.82 -0.40
N HIS A 29 -7.98 -2.53 -0.72
CA HIS A 29 -8.91 -3.52 -1.26
C HIS A 29 -8.79 -3.48 -2.79
N THR A 30 -8.21 -4.54 -3.37
CA THR A 30 -8.02 -4.57 -4.83
C THR A 30 -9.35 -4.75 -5.55
N THR A 31 -9.45 -4.30 -6.80
CA THR A 31 -10.64 -4.49 -7.65
C THR A 31 -10.97 -5.98 -7.90
N ALA A 32 -10.00 -6.88 -7.69
CA ALA A 32 -10.18 -8.33 -7.72
C ALA A 32 -10.74 -8.91 -6.40
N GLY A 33 -11.07 -8.07 -5.41
CA GLY A 33 -11.62 -8.49 -4.11
C GLY A 33 -10.58 -8.98 -3.10
N VAL A 34 -9.29 -8.88 -3.42
CA VAL A 34 -8.20 -9.36 -2.55
C VAL A 34 -7.62 -8.20 -1.74
N PRO A 35 -7.54 -8.32 -0.40
CA PRO A 35 -6.87 -7.31 0.42
C PRO A 35 -5.35 -7.42 0.28
N VAL A 36 -4.68 -6.27 0.12
CA VAL A 36 -3.22 -6.16 0.06
C VAL A 36 -2.75 -5.04 0.99
N THR A 37 -1.69 -5.31 1.73
CA THR A 37 -0.98 -4.32 2.54
C THR A 37 0.32 -3.94 1.84
N LEU A 38 0.40 -2.68 1.40
CA LEU A 38 1.60 -2.09 0.81
C LEU A 38 2.50 -1.53 1.91
N CYS A 39 3.72 -2.06 2.02
CA CYS A 39 4.69 -1.64 3.03
C CYS A 39 5.72 -0.69 2.42
N PHE A 40 5.65 0.58 2.82
CA PHE A 40 6.61 1.62 2.48
C PHE A 40 7.70 1.68 3.55
N LEU A 41 8.70 0.81 3.42
CA LEU A 41 9.83 0.72 4.35
C LEU A 41 10.70 2.00 4.34
N GLY A 42 11.20 2.39 5.50
CA GLY A 42 12.03 3.60 5.66
C GLY A 42 11.26 4.91 5.55
N ARG A 43 9.93 4.86 5.40
CA ARG A 43 9.06 6.04 5.32
C ARG A 43 8.32 6.26 6.63
N ARG A 44 8.15 7.54 6.98
CA ARG A 44 7.36 7.99 8.14
C ARG A 44 6.06 8.65 7.74
N ASP A 45 6.01 9.20 6.53
CA ASP A 45 4.84 9.81 5.91
C ASP A 45 4.62 9.25 4.51
N ILE A 46 3.41 9.48 4.00
CA ILE A 46 3.04 9.25 2.61
C ILE A 46 2.15 10.43 2.18
N ARG A 47 2.29 10.87 0.93
CA ARG A 47 1.60 12.06 0.41
C ARG A 47 0.74 11.71 -0.78
N CYS A 48 -0.22 12.58 -1.07
CA CYS A 48 -1.12 12.48 -2.23
C CYS A 48 -2.07 11.27 -2.20
N ILE A 49 -2.13 10.52 -1.10
CA ILE A 49 -3.14 9.49 -0.88
C ILE A 49 -3.75 9.66 0.50
N GLN A 50 -5.01 9.28 0.61
CA GLN A 50 -5.80 9.24 1.84
C GLN A 50 -6.74 8.02 1.78
N VAL A 51 -7.38 7.68 2.89
CA VAL A 51 -8.42 6.64 2.90
C VAL A 51 -9.52 7.03 1.92
N GLY A 52 -9.95 6.08 1.08
CA GLY A 52 -10.87 6.29 -0.04
C GLY A 52 -10.20 6.63 -1.38
N SER A 53 -8.87 6.89 -1.41
CA SER A 53 -8.16 7.10 -2.69
C SER A 53 -8.15 5.83 -3.52
N ARG A 54 -8.43 5.93 -4.82
CA ARG A 54 -8.18 4.83 -5.77
C ARG A 54 -6.79 4.97 -6.37
N ILE A 55 -6.04 3.88 -6.33
CA ILE A 55 -4.65 3.85 -6.80
C ILE A 55 -4.42 2.67 -7.74
N LEU A 56 -3.58 2.88 -8.74
CA LEU A 56 -2.88 1.81 -9.45
C LEU A 56 -1.52 1.64 -8.77
N PHE A 57 -1.21 0.45 -8.30
CA PHE A 57 0.07 0.16 -7.66
C PHE A 57 0.81 -0.98 -8.33
N ASP A 58 2.12 -0.97 -8.13
CA ASP A 58 3.03 -2.06 -8.46
C ASP A 58 3.92 -2.32 -7.22
N ALA A 59 3.96 -3.57 -6.76
CA ALA A 59 4.72 -3.95 -5.57
C ALA A 59 5.23 -5.40 -5.66
N VAL A 60 6.17 -5.76 -4.79
CA VAL A 60 6.75 -7.10 -4.72
C VAL A 60 6.04 -7.90 -3.62
N HIS A 61 5.31 -8.96 -4.01
CA HIS A 61 4.63 -9.82 -3.05
C HIS A 61 5.61 -10.60 -2.18
N SER A 62 5.30 -10.65 -0.88
CA SER A 62 5.98 -11.55 0.04
C SER A 62 5.59 -12.99 -0.25
N ALA A 63 6.58 -13.86 -0.48
CA ALA A 63 6.33 -15.29 -0.62
C ALA A 63 5.88 -15.94 0.71
N ASN A 64 6.31 -15.36 1.84
CA ASN A 64 6.13 -15.96 3.16
C ASN A 64 4.95 -15.37 3.94
N ARG A 65 4.37 -14.26 3.45
CA ARG A 65 3.22 -13.60 4.07
C ARG A 65 2.23 -13.15 2.99
N PRO A 66 1.25 -14.00 2.64
CA PRO A 66 0.21 -13.63 1.69
C PRO A 66 -0.46 -12.31 2.09
N GLY A 67 -0.70 -11.44 1.11
CA GLY A 67 -1.30 -10.12 1.33
C GLY A 67 -0.32 -9.02 1.72
N LEU A 68 0.96 -9.30 2.01
CA LEU A 68 1.98 -8.25 2.16
C LEU A 68 2.77 -8.03 0.87
N ALA A 69 2.91 -6.76 0.49
CA ALA A 69 3.72 -6.36 -0.64
C ALA A 69 4.70 -5.24 -0.28
N TYR A 70 5.93 -5.33 -0.79
CA TYR A 70 7.04 -4.43 -0.47
C TYR A 70 7.47 -3.61 -1.67
N ASN A 71 8.23 -2.54 -1.40
CA ASN A 71 8.73 -1.59 -2.39
C ASN A 71 7.65 -1.08 -3.36
N PRO A 72 6.47 -0.67 -2.83
CA PRO A 72 5.36 -0.22 -3.67
C PRO A 72 5.72 1.06 -4.43
N ARG A 73 5.25 1.12 -5.68
CA ARG A 73 5.08 2.34 -6.47
C ARG A 73 3.60 2.50 -6.76
N TYR A 74 3.10 3.72 -6.77
CA TYR A 74 1.69 3.96 -7.02
C TYR A 74 1.46 5.22 -7.86
N THR A 75 0.33 5.21 -8.56
CA THR A 75 -0.28 6.35 -9.23
C THR A 75 -1.66 6.53 -8.64
N VAL A 76 -1.98 7.76 -8.26
CA VAL A 76 -3.32 8.15 -7.82
C VAL A 76 -4.22 8.25 -9.04
N LEU A 77 -5.31 7.50 -9.05
CA LEU A 77 -6.32 7.55 -10.11
C LEU A 77 -7.47 8.49 -9.73
N GLU A 78 -7.87 8.45 -8.47
CA GLU A 78 -9.01 9.21 -7.95
C GLU A 78 -8.80 9.54 -6.47
N GLN A 79 -9.26 10.71 -6.04
CA GLN A 79 -9.29 11.14 -4.64
C GLN A 79 -10.74 11.12 -4.14
N PRO A 80 -10.97 10.78 -2.87
CA PRO A 80 -12.27 11.02 -2.26
C PRO A 80 -12.54 12.52 -2.21
N SER A 81 -13.79 12.89 -2.45
CA SER A 81 -14.30 14.27 -2.45
C SER A 81 -14.21 14.94 -1.07
#